data_AF-A0A0S2SIP4-F1
#
_entry.id   AF-A0A0S2SIP4-F1
#
_cell.length_a   1.000
_cell.length_b   1.000
_cell.length_c   1.000
_cell.angle_alpha   90.00
_cell.angle_beta   90.00
_cell.angle_gamma   90.00
#
_symmetry.space_group_name_H-M   'P 1'
#
loop_
_entity.id
_entity.type
_entity.pdbx_description
1 polymer ?
#
loop_
_entity_poly.entity_id
_entity_poly.type
_entity_poly.pdbx_seq_one_letter_code
_entity_poly.pdbx_strand_id
1 'polypeptide(L)' 'MALPDRIDEEHWLAVGRERSAQVLRMELVRHLFRRPLELWLVLDRALRLEEEGYRVEIGEFCERPLTPRNILIRAVRP' A
#
# COMPACT_ATOMS: atom_id res chain seq x y z
N MET A 1 7.22 34.78 -4.05
CA MET A 1 6.64 33.95 -5.13
C MET A 1 5.20 34.41 -5.28
N ALA A 2 4.89 35.20 -6.30
CA ALA A 2 3.53 35.70 -6.53
C ALA A 2 2.80 34.74 -7.47
N LEU A 3 1.58 34.36 -7.12
CA LEU A 3 0.71 33.60 -8.01
C LEU A 3 0.12 34.53 -9.08
N PRO A 4 -0.20 34.01 -10.28
CA PRO A 4 -0.84 34.82 -11.31
C PRO A 4 -2.22 35.29 -10.85
N ASP A 5 -2.61 36.51 -11.26
CA ASP A 5 -3.91 37.12 -10.93
C ASP A 5 -5.11 36.35 -11.51
N ARG A 6 -4.87 35.48 -12.51
CA ARG A 6 -5.88 34.60 -13.11
C ARG A 6 -5.29 33.22 -13.38
N ILE A 7 -6.04 32.20 -13.03
CA ILE A 7 -5.73 30.81 -13.36
C ILE A 7 -6.59 30.44 -14.56
N ASP A 8 -5.97 29.83 -15.56
CA ASP A 8 -6.68 29.21 -16.67
C ASP A 8 -7.25 27.86 -16.22
N GLU A 9 -8.43 27.89 -15.62
CA GLU A 9 -9.08 26.73 -15.03
C GLU A 9 -9.35 25.62 -16.05
N GLU A 10 -9.77 25.97 -17.26
CA GLU A 10 -10.06 25.01 -18.33
C GLU A 10 -8.80 24.29 -18.79
N HIS A 11 -7.71 25.02 -19.00
CA HIS A 11 -6.41 24.45 -19.33
C HIS A 11 -5.95 23.47 -18.25
N TRP A 12 -5.92 23.89 -16.99
CA TRP A 12 -5.43 23.05 -15.90
C TRP A 12 -6.34 21.85 -15.61
N LEU A 13 -7.65 21.98 -15.81
CA LEU A 13 -8.58 20.86 -15.72
C LEU A 13 -8.33 19.82 -16.82
N ALA A 14 -8.07 20.26 -18.06
CA ALA A 14 -7.73 19.36 -19.16
C ALA A 14 -6.43 18.59 -18.87
N VAL A 15 -5.38 19.30 -18.43
CA VAL A 15 -4.10 18.69 -18.02
C VAL A 15 -4.30 17.71 -16.85
N GLY A 16 -5.12 18.08 -15.87
CA GLY A 16 -5.43 17.24 -14.71
C GLY A 16 -6.14 15.93 -15.11
N ARG A 17 -7.09 15.99 -16.05
CA ARG A 17 -7.81 14.80 -16.55
C ARG A 17 -6.87 13.83 -17.25
N GLU A 18 -5.98 14.34 -18.12
CA GLU A 18 -5.01 13.50 -18.83
C GLU A 18 -4.06 12.79 -17.84
N ARG A 19 -3.52 13.55 -16.88
CA ARG A 19 -2.66 12.99 -15.83
C ARG A 19 -3.38 11.99 -14.94
N SER A 20 -4.63 12.27 -14.56
CA SER A 20 -5.43 11.34 -13.74
C SER A 20 -5.62 10.00 -14.45
N ALA A 21 -5.92 10.01 -15.76
CA ALA A 21 -6.04 8.79 -16.54
C ALA A 21 -4.72 7.98 -16.58
N GLN A 22 -3.58 8.66 -16.74
CA GLN A 22 -2.26 8.02 -16.69
C GLN A 22 -1.98 7.39 -15.32
N VAL A 23 -2.21 8.15 -14.24
CA VAL A 23 -2.01 7.69 -12.85
C VAL A 23 -2.88 6.48 -12.55
N LEU A 24 -4.18 6.54 -12.88
CA LEU A 24 -5.12 5.44 -12.65
C LEU A 24 -4.65 4.14 -13.33
N ARG A 25 -4.15 4.21 -14.57
CA ARG A 25 -3.62 3.05 -15.28
C ARG A 25 -2.41 2.43 -14.58
N MET A 26 -1.51 3.26 -14.06
CA MET A 26 -0.36 2.80 -13.28
C MET A 26 -0.78 2.21 -11.94
N GLU A 27 -1.78 2.81 -11.29
CA GLU A 27 -2.30 2.33 -10.01
C GLU A 27 -2.95 0.95 -10.11
N LEU A 28 -3.60 0.59 -11.23
CA LEU A 28 -4.18 -0.74 -11.43
C LEU A 28 -3.15 -1.86 -11.21
N VAL A 29 -1.99 -1.74 -11.83
CA VAL A 29 -0.89 -2.72 -11.67
C VAL A 29 -0.43 -2.74 -10.21
N ARG A 30 -0.25 -1.57 -9.60
CA ARG A 30 0.14 -1.46 -8.18
C ARG A 30 -0.89 -2.13 -7.26
N HIS A 31 -2.18 -1.95 -7.51
CA HIS A 31 -3.25 -2.53 -6.70
C HIS A 31 -3.33 -4.05 -6.84
N LEU A 32 -3.09 -4.57 -8.04
CA LEU A 32 -3.01 -6.02 -8.30
C LEU A 32 -1.91 -6.69 -7.46
N PHE A 33 -0.72 -6.10 -7.41
CA PHE A 33 0.44 -6.70 -6.75
C PHE A 33 0.62 -6.31 -5.28
N ARG A 34 -0.12 -5.31 -4.77
CA ARG A 34 0.05 -4.83 -3.38
C ARG A 34 -0.11 -5.95 -2.35
N ARG A 35 -1.18 -6.74 -2.41
CA ARG A 35 -1.46 -7.79 -1.41
C ARG A 35 -0.52 -9.00 -1.55
N PRO A 36 -0.24 -9.51 -2.76
CA PRO A 36 0.78 -10.55 -2.92
C PRO A 36 2.15 -10.16 -2.37
N LEU A 37 2.63 -8.94 -2.64
CA LEU A 37 3.92 -8.45 -2.13
C LEU A 37 3.90 -8.28 -0.60
N GLU A 38 2.81 -7.76 -0.03
CA GLU A 38 2.64 -7.66 1.41
C GLU A 38 2.73 -9.04 2.09
N LEU A 39 2.01 -10.03 1.57
CA LEU A 39 2.03 -11.40 2.09
C LEU A 39 3.42 -12.03 1.96
N TRP A 40 4.09 -11.87 0.82
CA TRP A 40 5.43 -12.38 0.62
C TRP A 40 6.42 -11.83 1.67
N LEU A 41 6.41 -10.51 1.89
CA LEU A 41 7.27 -9.86 2.88
C LEU A 41 6.93 -10.28 4.32
N VAL A 42 5.64 -10.48 4.63
CA VAL A 42 5.20 -10.96 5.95
C VAL A 42 5.68 -12.38 6.21
N LEU A 43 5.53 -13.27 5.23
CA LEU A 43 5.95 -14.67 5.35
C LEU A 43 7.46 -14.79 5.47
N ASP A 44 8.23 -14.04 4.67
CA ASP A 44 9.69 -13.98 4.78
C ASP A 44 10.14 -13.55 6.19
N ARG A 45 9.51 -12.50 6.74
CA ARG A 45 9.81 -12.03 8.09
C ARG A 45 9.43 -13.05 9.17
N ALA A 46 8.33 -13.77 8.99
CA ALA A 46 7.89 -14.80 9.92
C ALA A 46 8.86 -15.98 9.97
N LEU A 47 9.28 -16.49 8.81
CA LEU A 47 10.28 -17.57 8.71
C LEU A 47 11.59 -17.20 9.42
N ARG A 48 12.09 -15.99 9.17
CA ARG A 48 13.30 -15.49 9.81
C ARG A 48 13.17 -15.37 11.34
N LEU A 49 11.97 -15.10 11.86
CA LEU A 49 11.72 -15.08 13.31
C LEU A 49 11.65 -16.49 13.90
N GLU A 50 11.06 -17.45 13.17
CA GLU A 50 11.06 -18.85 13.57
C GLU A 50 12.48 -19.42 13.63
N GLU A 51 13.33 -19.10 12.65
CA GLU A 51 14.75 -19.46 12.63
C GLU A 51 15.54 -18.91 13.84
N GLU A 52 15.12 -17.76 14.39
CA GLU A 52 15.70 -17.17 15.60
C GLU A 52 15.13 -17.75 16.92
N GLY A 53 14.27 -18.77 16.83
CA GLY A 53 13.70 -19.47 17.98
C GLY A 53 12.43 -18.82 18.55
N TYR A 54 11.77 -17.92 17.81
CA TYR A 54 10.45 -17.42 18.21
C TYR A 54 9.35 -18.40 17.81
N ARG A 55 8.29 -18.47 18.62
CA ARG A 55 7.01 -19.00 18.20
C ARG A 55 6.23 -17.89 17.49
N VAL A 56 5.91 -18.10 16.21
CA VAL A 56 5.28 -17.08 15.36
C VAL A 56 3.83 -17.47 15.02
N GLU A 57 2.93 -16.49 15.07
CA GLU A 57 1.55 -16.57 14.61
C GLU A 57 1.29 -15.42 13.63
N ILE A 58 0.68 -15.71 12.48
CA ILE A 58 0.27 -14.72 11.49
C ILE A 58 -1.26 -14.69 11.45
N GLY A 59 -1.83 -13.50 11.54
CA GLY A 59 -3.28 -13.31 11.48
C GLY A 59 -3.66 -11.92 10.99
N GLU A 60 -4.94 -11.61 11.04
CA GLU A 60 -5.45 -10.27 10.77
C GLU A 60 -5.87 -9.60 12.07
N PHE A 61 -5.49 -8.34 12.29
CA PHE A 61 -5.89 -7.59 13.49
C PHE A 61 -7.21 -6.83 13.31
N CYS A 62 -7.66 -6.65 12.06
CA CYS A 62 -8.92 -6.02 11.72
C CYS A 62 -9.43 -6.50 10.35
N GLU A 63 -10.69 -6.21 10.07
CA GLU A 63 -11.27 -6.48 8.75
C GLU A 63 -10.63 -5.58 7.68
N ARG A 64 -10.38 -6.16 6.51
CA ARG A 64 -9.74 -5.48 5.37
C ARG A 64 -10.43 -4.18 4.90
N PRO A 65 -11.77 -4.01 4.98
CA PRO A 65 -12.41 -2.74 4.63
C PRO A 65 -12.01 -1.57 5.53
N LEU A 66 -11.61 -1.83 6.78
CA LEU A 66 -11.13 -0.77 7.67
C LEU A 66 -9.79 -0.23 7.18
N THR A 67 -8.86 -1.13 6.85
CA THR A 67 -7.59 -0.79 6.20
C THR A 67 -7.03 -1.99 5.45
N PRO A 68 -6.42 -1.80 4.26
CA PRO A 68 -5.77 -2.90 3.55
C PRO A 68 -4.55 -3.45 4.28
N ARG A 69 -3.94 -2.68 5.20
CA ARG A 69 -2.81 -3.11 6.03
C ARG A 69 -3.33 -3.72 7.32
N ASN A 70 -3.85 -4.93 7.22
CA ASN A 70 -4.54 -5.60 8.32
C ASN A 70 -3.81 -6.84 8.87
N ILE A 71 -2.63 -7.19 8.34
CA ILE A 71 -1.87 -8.37 8.78
C ILE A 71 -1.03 -8.06 10.03
N LEU A 72 -1.02 -8.99 10.98
CA LEU A 72 -0.23 -8.97 12.20
C LEU A 72 0.69 -10.19 12.25
N ILE A 73 1.97 -9.96 12.58
CA ILE A 73 2.91 -11.00 13.00
C ILE A 73 3.04 -10.91 14.52
N ARG A 74 2.67 -11.97 15.22
CA ARG A 74 2.88 -12.12 16.66
C ARG A 74 4.01 -13.11 16.89
N ALA A 75 5.11 -12.65 17.48
CA ALA A 75 6.27 -13.49 17.78
C ALA A 75 6.55 -13.47 19.28
N VAL A 76 6.63 -14.65 19.90
CA VAL A 76 6.90 -14.81 21.32
C VAL A 76 8.15 -15.67 21.49
N ARG A 77 9.11 -15.19 22.27
CA ARG A 77 10.26 -16.00 22.69
C ARG A 77 9.90 -16.66 24.03
N PRO A 78 9.99 -17.99 24.15
CA PRO A 78 9.80 -18.69 25.42
C PRO A 78 10.86 -18.32 26.46
#